data_AF-A0A061J7A2-F1
#
_entry.id   AF-A0A061J7A2-F1
#
_cell.length_a   1.000
_cell.length_b   1.000
_cell.length_c   1.000
_cell.angle_alpha   90.00
_cell.angle_beta   90.00
_cell.angle_gamma   90.00
#
_symmetry.space_group_name_H-M   'P 1'
#
loop_
_entity.id
_entity.type
_entity.pdbx_description
1 polymer ?
#
loop_
_entity_poly.entity_id
_entity_poly.type
_entity_poly.pdbx_seq_one_letter_code
_entity_poly.pdbx_strand_id
1 'polypeptide(L)'
;MDGDFLLERLDAFFSEGANTDAIGNFISEEQGVMQLLGHSTDTQESLQLYALFKKYAAVVDALLHMFVARETEAGCPIDLEQLAAAVMKEWRQEHDYCRYLCTAYVAGALDFESFKQLVADVNAMTTYPVGAELSDEDSVSEATPEEEDS
;
A
#
# COMPACT_ATOMS: atom_id res chain seq x y z
N MET A 1 -10.45 1.33 -27.80
CA MET A 1 -10.30 2.42 -26.81
C MET A 1 -8.81 2.68 -26.67
N ASP A 2 -8.37 3.94 -26.50
CA ASP A 2 -6.96 4.20 -26.22
C ASP A 2 -6.63 3.67 -24.81
N GLY A 3 -5.46 3.04 -24.64
CA GLY A 3 -5.06 2.44 -23.37
C GLY A 3 -4.87 3.49 -22.27
N ASP A 4 -4.39 4.67 -22.65
CA ASP A 4 -4.16 5.77 -21.71
C ASP A 4 -5.51 6.35 -21.23
N PHE A 5 -6.49 6.46 -22.12
CA PHE A 5 -7.86 6.87 -21.77
C PHE A 5 -8.57 5.83 -20.87
N LEU A 6 -8.32 4.54 -21.11
CA LEU A 6 -8.85 3.47 -20.27
C LEU A 6 -8.27 3.53 -18.85
N LEU A 7 -6.95 3.77 -18.73
CA LEU A 7 -6.29 3.94 -17.43
C LEU A 7 -6.75 5.19 -16.70
N GLU A 8 -6.95 6.32 -17.39
CA GLU A 8 -7.52 7.53 -16.77
C GLU A 8 -8.90 7.28 -16.16
N ARG A 9 -9.75 6.52 -16.85
CA ARG A 9 -11.08 6.17 -16.34
C ARG A 9 -11.01 5.19 -15.18
N LEU A 10 -10.13 4.20 -15.26
CA LEU A 10 -9.89 3.26 -14.17
C LEU A 10 -9.36 3.99 -12.93
N ASP A 11 -8.40 4.88 -13.12
CA ASP A 11 -7.80 5.68 -12.05
C ASP A 11 -8.83 6.60 -11.39
N ALA A 12 -9.67 7.26 -12.20
CA ALA A 12 -10.78 8.05 -11.69
C ALA A 12 -11.76 7.20 -10.87
N PHE A 13 -12.08 5.98 -11.33
CA PHE A 13 -12.94 5.04 -10.60
C PHE A 13 -12.33 4.65 -9.24
N PHE A 14 -11.05 4.25 -9.22
CA PHE A 14 -10.37 3.90 -7.97
C PHE A 14 -10.25 5.10 -7.01
N SER A 15 -10.12 6.31 -7.55
CA SER A 15 -10.07 7.57 -6.79
C SER A 15 -11.43 8.04 -6.26
N GLU A 16 -12.53 7.36 -6.60
CA GLU A 16 -13.82 7.62 -5.96
C GLU A 16 -13.76 7.18 -4.49
N GLY A 17 -14.28 8.02 -3.59
CA GLY A 17 -14.15 7.82 -2.15
C GLY A 17 -14.52 6.41 -1.69
N ALA A 18 -15.65 5.87 -2.15
CA ALA A 18 -16.08 4.52 -1.78
C ALA A 18 -15.10 3.40 -2.20
N ASN A 19 -14.43 3.56 -3.34
CA ASN A 19 -13.49 2.56 -3.88
C ASN A 19 -12.11 2.69 -3.23
N THR A 20 -11.67 3.93 -2.99
CA THR A 20 -10.45 4.20 -2.22
C THR A 20 -10.62 3.70 -0.78
N ASP A 21 -11.78 3.98 -0.17
CA ASP A 21 -12.12 3.54 1.19
C ASP A 21 -12.16 2.02 1.30
N ALA A 22 -12.62 1.29 0.28
CA ALA A 22 -12.60 -0.17 0.29
C ALA A 22 -11.18 -0.72 0.45
N ILE A 23 -10.21 -0.12 -0.25
CA ILE A 23 -8.79 -0.48 -0.12
C ILE A 23 -8.21 0.00 1.21
N GLY A 24 -8.52 1.24 1.60
CA GLY A 24 -8.05 1.82 2.87
C GLY A 24 -8.55 1.05 4.09
N ASN A 25 -9.81 0.63 4.10
CA ASN A 25 -10.41 -0.18 5.15
C ASN A 25 -9.75 -1.55 5.23
N PHE A 26 -9.53 -2.22 4.08
CA PHE A 26 -8.80 -3.48 4.05
C PHE A 26 -7.41 -3.35 4.69
N ILE A 27 -6.68 -2.30 4.34
CA ILE A 27 -5.32 -2.07 4.87
C ILE A 27 -5.37 -1.75 6.37
N SER A 28 -6.36 -0.97 6.81
CA SER A 28 -6.51 -0.57 8.21
C SER A 28 -6.93 -1.74 9.11
N GLU A 29 -7.85 -2.60 8.67
CA GLU A 29 -8.32 -3.76 9.43
C GLU A 29 -7.21 -4.79 9.67
N GLU A 30 -6.25 -4.87 8.75
CA GLU A 30 -5.21 -5.89 8.74
C GLU A 30 -3.83 -5.33 9.14
N GLN A 31 -3.80 -4.08 9.62
CA GLN A 31 -2.59 -3.33 10.00
C GLN A 31 -1.68 -4.11 10.97
N GLY A 32 -2.27 -4.87 11.90
CA GLY A 32 -1.51 -5.67 12.88
C GLY A 32 -0.66 -6.78 12.27
N VAL A 33 -1.14 -7.40 11.18
CA VAL A 33 -0.36 -8.43 10.46
C VAL A 33 0.62 -7.76 9.48
N MET A 34 0.23 -6.60 8.94
CA MET A 34 1.06 -5.81 8.04
C MET A 34 2.30 -5.21 8.71
N GLN A 35 2.25 -4.90 10.01
CA GLN A 35 3.43 -4.44 10.77
C GLN A 35 4.53 -5.51 10.95
N LEU A 36 4.21 -6.78 10.70
CA LEU A 36 5.16 -7.88 10.80
C LEU A 36 6.06 -8.01 9.54
N LEU A 37 5.74 -7.27 8.47
CA LEU A 37 6.57 -7.16 7.27
C LEU A 37 7.93 -6.53 7.60
N GLY A 38 8.99 -7.34 7.53
CA GLY A 38 10.37 -6.90 7.79
C GLY A 38 11.14 -7.81 8.74
N HIS A 39 10.47 -8.76 9.38
CA HIS A 39 11.11 -9.76 10.25
C HIS A 39 11.39 -11.04 9.44
N SER A 40 12.42 -11.80 9.81
CA SER A 40 12.79 -13.06 9.15
C SER A 40 11.69 -14.10 9.33
N THR A 41 10.80 -14.25 8.34
CA THR A 41 9.61 -15.10 8.42
C THR A 41 9.85 -16.50 7.84
N ASP A 42 10.38 -17.41 8.65
CA ASP A 42 10.42 -18.86 8.38
C ASP A 42 9.24 -19.60 9.06
N THR A 43 8.13 -18.89 9.27
CA THR A 43 7.07 -19.22 10.23
C THR A 43 5.67 -18.84 9.75
N GLN A 44 4.66 -19.26 10.54
CA GLN A 44 3.21 -19.02 10.40
C GLN A 44 2.82 -17.60 9.93
N GLU A 45 3.61 -16.58 10.25
CA GLU A 45 3.40 -15.21 9.77
C GLU A 45 3.48 -15.08 8.24
N SER A 46 4.39 -15.81 7.56
CA SER A 46 4.45 -15.87 6.10
C SER A 46 3.15 -16.39 5.48
N LEU A 47 2.52 -17.38 6.12
CA LEU A 47 1.24 -17.93 5.66
C LEU A 47 0.09 -16.94 5.87
N GLN A 48 0.10 -16.20 6.99
CA GLN A 48 -0.88 -15.16 7.26
C GLN A 48 -0.75 -14.00 6.27
N LEU A 49 0.47 -13.57 5.98
CA LEU A 49 0.76 -12.53 5.01
C LEU A 49 0.36 -12.94 3.58
N TYR A 50 0.62 -14.19 3.19
CA TYR A 50 0.15 -14.72 1.92
C TYR A 50 -1.38 -14.86 1.85
N ALA A 51 -2.03 -15.23 2.96
CA ALA A 51 -3.49 -15.22 3.03
C ALA A 51 -4.04 -13.80 2.85
N LEU A 52 -3.37 -12.81 3.43
CA LEU A 52 -3.65 -11.38 3.27
C LEU A 52 -3.51 -10.91 1.83
N PHE A 53 -2.40 -11.26 1.17
CA PHE A 53 -2.22 -10.99 -0.27
C PHE A 53 -3.39 -11.55 -1.10
N LYS A 54 -3.85 -12.78 -0.82
CA LYS A 54 -5.00 -13.35 -1.53
C LYS A 54 -6.30 -12.60 -1.26
N LYS A 55 -6.52 -12.13 -0.04
CA LYS A 55 -7.69 -11.28 0.26
C LYS A 55 -7.61 -9.94 -0.46
N TYR A 56 -6.43 -9.31 -0.48
CA TYR A 56 -6.20 -8.07 -1.20
C TYR A 56 -6.51 -8.23 -2.69
N ALA A 57 -5.98 -9.30 -3.30
CA ALA A 57 -6.25 -9.62 -4.70
C ALA A 57 -7.75 -9.77 -4.97
N ALA A 58 -8.52 -10.38 -4.06
CA ALA A 58 -9.97 -10.50 -4.19
C ALA A 58 -10.70 -9.15 -4.08
N VAL A 59 -10.24 -8.22 -3.24
CA VAL A 59 -10.79 -6.86 -3.15
C VAL A 59 -10.57 -6.11 -4.46
N VAL A 60 -9.34 -6.15 -4.99
CA VAL A 60 -9.01 -5.50 -6.26
C VAL A 60 -9.79 -6.13 -7.42
N ASP A 61 -9.89 -7.46 -7.46
CA ASP A 61 -10.66 -8.17 -8.48
C ASP A 61 -12.15 -7.77 -8.45
N ALA A 62 -12.75 -7.64 -7.26
CA ALA A 62 -14.12 -7.17 -7.12
C ALA A 62 -14.29 -5.73 -7.63
N LEU A 63 -13.35 -4.83 -7.34
CA LEU A 63 -13.34 -3.45 -7.85
C LEU A 63 -13.24 -3.41 -9.37
N LEU A 64 -12.40 -4.26 -9.98
CA LEU A 64 -12.27 -4.36 -11.44
C LEU A 64 -13.57 -4.87 -12.09
N HIS A 65 -14.23 -5.87 -11.50
CA HIS A 65 -15.52 -6.35 -11.99
C HIS A 65 -16.63 -5.29 -11.87
N MET A 66 -16.65 -4.52 -10.78
CA MET A 66 -17.59 -3.41 -10.63
C MET A 66 -17.35 -2.31 -11.67
N PHE A 67 -16.09 -1.98 -11.96
CA PHE A 67 -15.73 -1.05 -13.01
C PHE A 67 -16.23 -1.51 -14.38
N VAL A 68 -15.94 -2.76 -14.76
CA VAL A 68 -16.40 -3.34 -16.04
C VAL A 68 -17.92 -3.35 -16.16
N ALA A 69 -18.63 -3.70 -15.08
CA ALA A 69 -20.09 -3.69 -15.05
C ALA A 69 -20.64 -2.27 -15.28
N ARG A 70 -20.13 -1.27 -14.54
CA ARG A 70 -20.53 0.13 -14.66
C ARG A 70 -20.28 0.69 -16.06
N GLU A 71 -19.14 0.38 -16.64
CA GLU A 71 -18.75 0.85 -17.97
C GLU A 71 -19.63 0.22 -19.07
N THR A 72 -19.95 -1.06 -18.90
CA THR A 72 -20.91 -1.77 -19.77
C THR A 72 -22.30 -1.14 -19.69
N GLU A 73 -22.79 -0.82 -18.48
CA GLU A 73 -24.06 -0.13 -18.28
C GLU A 73 -24.08 1.28 -18.89
N ALA A 74 -22.95 1.98 -18.87
CA ALA A 74 -22.76 3.28 -19.51
C ALA A 74 -22.65 3.21 -21.06
N GLY A 75 -22.77 2.00 -21.65
CA GLY A 75 -22.68 1.78 -23.09
C GLY A 75 -21.25 1.71 -23.64
N CYS A 76 -20.26 1.56 -22.76
CA CYS A 76 -18.85 1.40 -23.11
C CYS A 76 -18.36 0.04 -22.60
N PRO A 77 -18.70 -1.09 -23.25
CA PRO A 77 -18.26 -2.39 -22.78
C PRO A 77 -16.73 -2.48 -22.83
N ILE A 78 -16.13 -2.84 -21.71
CA ILE A 78 -14.69 -3.00 -21.54
C ILE A 78 -14.38 -4.48 -21.38
N ASP A 79 -13.37 -4.95 -22.10
CA ASP A 79 -12.82 -6.28 -21.94
C ASP A 79 -11.67 -6.25 -20.91
N LEU A 80 -11.66 -7.23 -20.01
CA LEU A 80 -10.60 -7.39 -19.01
C LEU A 80 -9.23 -7.61 -19.67
N GLU A 81 -9.17 -8.25 -20.84
CA GLU A 81 -7.90 -8.41 -21.57
C GLU A 81 -7.34 -7.05 -22.03
N GLN A 82 -8.21 -6.13 -22.45
CA GLN A 82 -7.81 -4.78 -22.84
C GLN A 82 -7.33 -3.97 -21.63
N LEU A 83 -8.00 -4.13 -20.49
CA LEU A 83 -7.61 -3.50 -19.23
C LEU A 83 -6.24 -4.01 -18.77
N ALA A 84 -6.04 -5.33 -18.81
CA ALA A 84 -4.76 -5.96 -18.48
C ALA A 84 -3.65 -5.47 -19.40
N ALA A 85 -3.90 -5.37 -20.71
CA ALA A 85 -2.91 -4.85 -21.66
C ALA A 85 -2.53 -3.39 -21.36
N ALA A 86 -3.49 -2.55 -20.99
CA ALA A 86 -3.24 -1.15 -20.63
C ALA A 86 -2.41 -1.04 -19.34
N VAL A 87 -2.77 -1.77 -18.28
CA VAL A 87 -2.03 -1.81 -17.01
C VAL A 87 -0.60 -2.33 -17.23
N MET A 88 -0.44 -3.41 -18.01
CA MET A 88 0.89 -3.98 -18.30
C MET A 88 1.77 -3.05 -19.14
N LYS A 89 1.17 -2.24 -20.03
CA LYS A 89 1.89 -1.23 -20.81
C LYS A 89 2.42 -0.12 -19.89
N GLU A 90 1.60 0.35 -18.96
CA GLU A 90 2.00 1.36 -17.97
C GLU A 90 3.08 0.82 -17.03
N TRP A 91 2.90 -0.39 -16.49
CA TRP A 91 3.84 -1.03 -15.59
C TRP A 91 5.24 -1.26 -16.18
N ARG A 92 5.33 -1.42 -17.51
CA ARG A 92 6.60 -1.67 -18.22
C ARG A 92 7.35 -0.39 -18.59
N GLN A 93 6.83 0.79 -18.28
CA GLN A 93 7.53 2.04 -18.58
C GLN A 93 8.81 2.15 -17.74
N GLU A 94 9.84 2.80 -18.28
CA GLU A 94 11.14 2.99 -17.61
C GLU A 94 11.11 3.98 -16.43
N HIS A 95 9.92 4.47 -16.05
CA HIS A 95 9.78 5.38 -14.92
C HIS A 95 9.79 4.59 -13.61
N ASP A 96 10.53 5.06 -12.61
CA ASP A 96 10.58 4.46 -11.26
C ASP A 96 9.26 4.60 -10.48
N TYR A 97 8.19 5.13 -11.09
CA TYR A 97 6.90 5.36 -10.46
C TYR A 97 5.74 5.07 -11.41
N CYS A 98 4.62 4.63 -10.84
CA CYS A 98 3.35 4.49 -11.57
C CYS A 98 2.68 5.85 -11.72
N ARG A 99 2.27 6.24 -12.94
CA ARG A 99 1.53 7.50 -13.16
C ARG A 99 0.13 7.46 -12.56
N TYR A 100 -0.48 6.27 -12.56
CA TYR A 100 -1.85 6.04 -12.10
C TYR A 100 -1.84 5.20 -10.81
N LEU A 101 -2.64 5.60 -9.83
CA LEU A 101 -2.81 4.91 -8.55
C LEU A 101 -3.41 3.52 -8.77
N CYS A 102 -4.36 3.40 -9.71
CA CYS A 102 -4.96 2.10 -10.04
C CYS A 102 -3.91 1.07 -10.50
N THR A 103 -2.83 1.49 -11.16
CA THR A 103 -1.74 0.61 -11.58
C THR A 103 -1.02 0.01 -10.37
N ALA A 104 -0.75 0.81 -9.32
CA ALA A 104 -0.12 0.32 -8.10
C ALA A 104 -1.01 -0.69 -7.37
N TYR A 105 -2.32 -0.44 -7.31
CA TYR A 105 -3.27 -1.38 -6.70
C TYR A 105 -3.38 -2.70 -7.47
N VAL A 106 -3.46 -2.64 -8.79
CA VAL A 106 -3.49 -3.84 -9.63
C VAL A 106 -2.17 -4.60 -9.56
N ALA A 107 -1.02 -3.92 -9.54
CA ALA A 107 0.28 -4.55 -9.36
C ALA A 107 0.36 -5.29 -8.02
N GLY A 108 -0.08 -4.65 -6.92
CA GLY A 108 -0.14 -5.29 -5.61
C GLY A 108 -1.09 -6.49 -5.53
N ALA A 109 -2.05 -6.62 -6.44
CA ALA A 109 -2.94 -7.79 -6.51
C ALA A 109 -2.33 -8.96 -7.30
N LEU A 110 -1.38 -8.67 -8.20
CA LEU A 110 -0.78 -9.65 -9.10
C LEU A 110 0.59 -10.15 -8.62
N ASP A 111 1.34 -9.30 -7.93
CA ASP A 111 2.70 -9.57 -7.50
C ASP A 111 2.87 -9.35 -5.99
N PHE A 112 3.43 -10.37 -5.33
CA PHE A 112 3.58 -10.36 -3.89
C PHE A 112 4.62 -9.34 -3.42
N GLU A 113 5.69 -9.10 -4.17
CA GLU A 113 6.68 -8.08 -3.83
C GLU A 113 6.07 -6.67 -3.91
N SER A 114 5.31 -6.41 -4.96
CA SER A 114 4.55 -5.16 -5.13
C SER A 114 3.52 -4.95 -4.02
N PHE A 115 2.85 -6.02 -3.57
CA PHE A 115 1.97 -5.97 -2.41
C PHE A 115 2.72 -5.56 -1.14
N LYS A 116 3.88 -6.19 -0.87
CA LYS A 116 4.70 -5.85 0.30
C LYS A 116 5.16 -4.40 0.27
N GLN A 117 5.56 -3.91 -0.91
CA GLN A 117 5.95 -2.51 -1.09
C GLN A 117 4.79 -1.56 -0.78
N LEU A 118 3.61 -1.82 -1.33
CA LEU A 118 2.41 -1.03 -1.07
C LEU A 118 2.09 -0.97 0.44
N VAL A 119 2.16 -2.12 1.11
CA VAL A 119 1.92 -2.19 2.55
C VAL A 119 2.99 -1.44 3.35
N ALA A 120 4.27 -1.55 2.95
CA ALA A 120 5.36 -0.80 3.58
C ALA A 120 5.16 0.72 3.43
N ASP A 121 4.75 1.18 2.24
CA ASP A 121 4.47 2.60 1.96
C ASP A 121 3.31 3.10 2.84
N VAL A 122 2.23 2.32 2.95
CA VAL A 122 1.08 2.69 3.80
C VAL A 122 1.45 2.68 5.28
N ASN A 123 2.23 1.71 5.74
CA ASN A 123 2.74 1.70 7.11
C ASN A 123 3.63 2.91 7.39
N ALA A 124 4.49 3.31 6.46
CA ALA A 124 5.35 4.49 6.61
C ALA A 124 4.54 5.80 6.69
N MET A 125 3.42 5.88 5.97
CA MET A 125 2.52 7.04 6.01
C MET A 125 1.61 7.07 7.25
N THR A 126 1.23 5.91 7.78
CA THR A 126 0.26 5.79 8.89
C THR A 126 0.92 5.68 10.26
N THR A 127 2.18 5.21 10.30
CA THR A 127 2.96 5.11 11.53
C THR A 127 3.73 6.40 11.74
N TYR A 128 3.11 7.37 12.42
CA TYR A 128 3.88 8.45 13.04
C TYR A 128 4.90 7.82 14.01
N PRO A 129 6.18 8.21 14.02
CA PRO A 129 7.12 7.78 15.05
C PRO A 129 6.69 8.42 16.38
N VAL A 130 5.77 7.77 17.08
CA VAL A 130 5.46 8.07 18.47
C VAL A 130 6.58 7.43 19.28
N GLY A 131 7.72 8.13 19.43
CA GLY A 131 8.84 7.58 20.20
C GLY A 131 10.26 8.01 19.82
N ALA A 132 10.47 9.07 19.02
CA ALA A 132 11.65 9.91 19.25
C ALA A 132 11.33 10.90 20.37
N GLU A 133 10.91 10.37 21.51
CA GLU A 133 11.07 11.07 22.77
C GLU A 133 12.55 11.42 22.81
N LEU A 134 12.85 12.71 22.87
CA LEU A 134 14.13 13.24 23.28
C LEU A 134 14.34 12.74 24.71
N SER A 135 14.77 11.49 24.88
CA SER A 135 15.34 10.99 26.13
C SER A 135 16.73 11.59 26.25
N ASP A 136 16.77 12.91 26.44
CA ASP A 136 17.87 13.58 27.13
C ASP A 136 17.69 13.27 28.64
N GLU A 137 17.87 12.00 28.99
CA GLU A 137 18.11 11.62 30.38
C GLU A 137 19.60 11.76 30.67
N ASP A 138 19.88 12.72 31.56
CA ASP A 138 20.97 12.78 32.51
C ASP A 138 22.42 12.58 32.03
N SER A 139 23.15 13.69 32.00
CA SER A 139 24.47 13.72 32.62
C SER A 139 24.50 14.79 33.71
N VAL A 140 23.93 14.44 34.86
CA VAL A 140 24.31 15.03 36.15
C VAL A 140 25.78 14.71 36.39
N SER A 141 26.65 15.71 36.20
CA SER A 141 27.99 15.71 36.79
C SER A 141 27.93 16.52 38.07
N GLU A 142 27.62 15.83 39.17
CA GLU A 142 27.85 16.30 40.53
C GLU A 142 29.36 16.44 40.73
N ALA A 143 29.87 17.66 40.78
CA ALA A 143 31.24 17.96 41.18
C ALA A 143 31.19 18.72 42.50
N THR A 144 31.36 17.99 43.60
CA THR A 144 31.72 18.53 44.91
C THR A 144 33.17 19.06 44.87
N PRO A 145 33.44 20.30 45.31
CA PRO A 145 34.75 20.68 45.79
C PRO A 145 34.78 20.59 47.32
N GLU A 146 35.70 19.78 47.80
CA GLU A 146 36.09 19.62 49.20
C GLU A 146 36.49 20.97 49.83
N GLU A 147 35.95 21.26 51.01
CA GLU A 147 36.56 22.20 51.96
C GLU A 147 37.72 21.47 52.65
N GLU A 148 38.96 21.95 52.52
CA GLU A 148 39.93 21.81 53.61
C GLU A 148 40.89 23.00 53.69
N ASP A 149 41.10 23.38 54.93
CA ASP A 149 41.67 24.58 55.52
C ASP A 149 43.20 24.44 55.69
N SER A 150 43.97 25.50 55.43
CA SER A 150 45.33 25.76 55.96
C SER A 150 45.82 27.17 55.62
#